data_AF-A0A803SWR7-F1
#
_entry.id   AF-A0A803SWR7-F1
#
_cell.length_a   1.000
_cell.length_b   1.000
_cell.length_c   1.000
_cell.angle_alpha   90.00
_cell.angle_beta   90.00
_cell.angle_gamma   90.00
#
_symmetry.space_group_name_H-M   'P 1'
#
loop_
_entity.id
_entity.type
_entity.pdbx_description
1 polymer ?
#
loop_
_entity_poly.entity_id
_entity_poly.type
_entity_poly.pdbx_seq_one_letter_code
_entity_poly.pdbx_strand_id
1 'polypeptide(L)'
;MATFVTKNTSGIILVGLSKGAEKRRRRQAHLPFFSIVLVNGHLAVHVNAGDRASTRKVLVQPDNGTYSDGQEHSVILTRNKRMIMVQVDENSPAEIRLGPLAEARPMNISHLFIGGIPAGEGILGLKMTNSFYGCITNLIFNMDQVNFICIRSHLPWGLGAANNMGGSHSMPHKYTKIQIHNKLKTNN
;
A
#
# COMPACT_ATOMS: atom_id res chain seq x y z
N MET A 1 6.13 1.73 -7.25
CA MET A 1 7.37 1.63 -6.45
C MET A 1 7.16 2.42 -5.17
N ALA A 2 7.75 1.98 -4.07
CA ALA A 2 7.86 2.75 -2.85
C ALA A 2 9.14 2.37 -2.12
N THR A 3 9.69 3.30 -1.36
CA THR A 3 10.84 3.06 -0.50
C THR A 3 10.39 3.17 0.95
N PHE A 4 10.93 2.35 1.86
CA PHE A 4 10.56 2.38 3.26
C PHE A 4 11.73 2.07 4.19
N VAL A 5 11.65 2.61 5.42
CA VAL A 5 12.58 2.37 6.52
C VAL A 5 11.77 2.10 7.78
N THR A 6 12.02 0.98 8.46
CA THR A 6 11.32 0.60 9.71
C THR A 6 12.14 -0.34 10.58
N LYS A 7 11.94 -0.25 11.91
CA LYS A 7 12.36 -1.27 12.88
C LYS A 7 11.20 -2.09 13.43
N ASN A 8 9.97 -1.74 13.07
CA ASN A 8 8.77 -2.45 13.48
C ASN A 8 8.53 -3.60 12.51
N THR A 9 8.30 -4.80 13.04
CA THR A 9 8.16 -6.05 12.27
C THR A 9 6.78 -6.19 11.61
N SER A 10 5.83 -5.31 11.93
CA SER A 10 4.48 -5.35 11.36
C SER A 10 3.93 -3.95 11.07
N GLY A 11 3.22 -3.80 9.96
CA GLY A 11 2.57 -2.54 9.62
C GLY A 11 2.09 -2.48 8.17
N ILE A 12 1.13 -1.59 7.91
CA ILE A 12 0.58 -1.38 6.57
C ILE A 12 1.42 -0.33 5.83
N ILE A 13 2.17 -0.72 4.81
CA ILE A 13 2.95 0.23 4.00
C ILE A 13 2.01 0.96 3.02
N LEU A 14 1.28 0.19 2.21
CA LEU A 14 0.46 0.74 1.14
C LEU A 14 -0.79 -0.11 0.90
N VAL A 15 -1.92 0.55 0.65
CA VAL A 15 -3.18 -0.11 0.29
C VAL A 15 -3.86 0.67 -0.83
N GLY A 16 -4.16 -0.01 -1.94
CA GLY A 16 -5.00 0.53 -2.99
C GLY A 16 -6.40 -0.08 -2.96
N LEU A 17 -7.43 0.75 -2.86
CA LEU A 17 -8.84 0.35 -2.86
C LEU A 17 -9.61 0.91 -4.06
N SER A 18 -10.45 0.06 -4.66
CA SER A 18 -11.51 0.50 -5.59
C SER A 18 -12.74 1.00 -4.83
N LYS A 19 -13.37 2.07 -5.35
CA LYS A 19 -14.65 2.58 -4.84
C LYS A 19 -15.75 1.54 -5.08
N GLY A 20 -16.31 1.01 -4.01
CA GLY A 20 -17.58 0.29 -4.08
C GLY A 20 -18.74 1.28 -4.13
N ALA A 21 -19.75 1.02 -4.97
CA ALA A 21 -21.05 1.66 -4.78
C ALA A 21 -21.50 1.37 -3.33
N GLU A 22 -21.69 2.42 -2.54
CA GLU A 22 -21.94 2.31 -1.11
C GLU A 22 -23.06 1.32 -0.78
N LYS A 23 -22.97 0.74 0.42
CA LYS A 23 -24.05 0.11 1.22
C LYS A 23 -24.21 -1.42 1.27
N ARG A 24 -23.38 -2.27 0.65
CA ARG A 24 -23.47 -3.73 0.93
C ARG A 24 -22.12 -4.43 1.09
N ARG A 25 -21.82 -4.88 2.31
CA ARG A 25 -20.64 -5.69 2.73
C ARG A 25 -20.39 -6.91 1.82
N ARG A 26 -21.45 -7.49 1.24
CA ARG A 26 -21.39 -8.62 0.28
C ARG A 26 -20.78 -8.26 -1.08
N ARG A 27 -20.80 -6.99 -1.50
CA ARG A 27 -20.22 -6.51 -2.77
C ARG A 27 -18.73 -6.14 -2.65
N GLN A 28 -18.23 -5.88 -1.44
CA GLN A 28 -16.83 -5.55 -1.20
C GLN A 28 -15.87 -6.73 -1.47
N ALA A 29 -16.34 -7.98 -1.38
CA ALA A 29 -15.55 -9.18 -1.67
C ALA A 29 -15.06 -9.27 -3.14
N HIS A 30 -15.68 -8.49 -4.03
CA HIS A 30 -15.44 -8.51 -5.47
C HIS A 30 -14.85 -7.20 -6.00
N LEU A 31 -14.45 -6.29 -5.11
CA LEU A 31 -13.81 -5.06 -5.53
C LEU A 31 -12.30 -5.29 -5.66
N PRO A 32 -11.68 -4.77 -6.73
CA PRO A 32 -10.24 -4.82 -6.85
C PRO A 32 -9.55 -4.12 -5.69
N PHE A 33 -8.50 -4.76 -5.17
CA PHE A 33 -7.60 -4.13 -4.22
C PHE A 33 -6.21 -4.74 -4.31
N PHE A 34 -5.24 -4.00 -3.80
CA PHE A 34 -3.95 -4.56 -3.45
C PHE A 34 -3.47 -3.98 -2.11
N SER A 35 -2.61 -4.71 -1.42
CA SER A 35 -1.94 -4.21 -0.22
C SER A 35 -0.50 -4.70 -0.16
N ILE A 36 0.39 -3.82 0.27
CA ILE A 36 1.77 -4.11 0.63
C ILE A 36 1.86 -3.91 2.15
N VAL A 37 2.16 -4.98 2.87
CA VAL A 37 2.23 -4.98 4.33
C VAL A 37 3.47 -5.70 4.81
N LEU A 38 3.91 -5.35 6.00
CA LEU A 38 4.95 -6.06 6.71
C LEU A 38 4.32 -7.01 7.73
N VAL A 39 4.78 -8.26 7.76
CA VAL A 39 4.32 -9.30 8.68
C VAL A 39 5.53 -10.07 9.19
N ASN A 40 5.80 -9.98 10.49
CA ASN A 40 6.95 -10.61 11.14
C ASN A 40 8.29 -10.28 10.46
N GLY A 41 8.45 -9.04 10.00
CA GLY A 41 9.66 -8.55 9.33
C GLY A 41 9.77 -8.91 7.85
N HIS A 42 8.80 -9.63 7.29
CA HIS A 42 8.76 -10.02 5.89
C HIS A 42 7.69 -9.26 5.12
N LEU A 43 7.92 -9.00 3.84
CA LEU A 43 6.98 -8.28 3.00
C LEU A 43 5.89 -9.23 2.49
N ALA A 44 4.63 -8.90 2.72
CA ALA A 44 3.50 -9.62 2.16
C ALA A 44 2.69 -8.73 1.22
N VAL A 45 2.40 -9.26 0.03
CA VAL A 45 1.53 -8.61 -0.94
C VAL A 45 0.26 -9.41 -1.10
N HIS A 46 -0.88 -8.73 -1.00
CA HIS A 46 -2.20 -9.31 -1.23
C HIS A 46 -2.84 -8.61 -2.43
N VAL A 47 -3.44 -9.38 -3.33
CA VAL A 47 -4.10 -8.85 -4.54
C VAL A 47 -5.42 -9.56 -4.76
N ASN A 48 -6.48 -8.78 -4.96
CA ASN A 48 -7.76 -9.25 -5.47
C ASN A 48 -8.06 -8.45 -6.75
N ALA A 49 -8.29 -9.15 -7.86
CA ALA A 49 -8.54 -8.52 -9.15
C ALA A 49 -10.01 -8.10 -9.36
N GLY A 50 -10.90 -8.39 -8.42
CA GLY A 50 -12.35 -8.20 -8.57
C GLY A 50 -12.99 -9.14 -9.60
N ASP A 51 -12.30 -10.23 -9.93
CA ASP A 51 -12.69 -11.23 -10.92
C ASP A 51 -13.52 -12.38 -10.33
N ARG A 52 -14.07 -12.18 -9.12
CA ARG A 52 -14.73 -13.19 -8.28
C ARG A 52 -13.82 -14.34 -7.84
N ALA A 53 -12.53 -14.32 -8.15
CA ALA A 53 -11.57 -15.23 -7.57
C ALA A 53 -11.24 -14.82 -6.13
N SER A 54 -10.65 -15.75 -5.37
CA SER A 54 -10.13 -15.47 -4.03
C SER A 54 -8.91 -14.54 -4.10
N THR A 55 -8.75 -13.71 -3.07
CA THR A 55 -7.53 -12.92 -2.86
C THR A 55 -6.30 -13.82 -2.91
N ARG A 56 -5.32 -13.44 -3.73
CA ARG A 56 -4.02 -14.11 -3.81
C ARG A 56 -3.00 -13.37 -2.94
N LYS A 57 -2.07 -14.12 -2.37
CA LYS A 57 -1.02 -13.61 -1.48
C LYS A 57 0.33 -14.14 -1.92
N VAL A 58 1.36 -13.32 -1.80
CA VAL A 58 2.76 -13.74 -1.82
C VAL A 58 3.49 -13.17 -0.61
N LEU A 59 4.45 -13.93 -0.10
CA LEU A 59 5.38 -13.50 0.94
C LEU A 59 6.76 -13.41 0.30
N VAL A 60 7.41 -12.27 0.41
CA VAL A 60 8.77 -12.03 -0.03
C VAL A 60 9.65 -11.97 1.21
N GLN A 61 10.69 -12.80 1.23
CA GLN A 61 11.66 -12.87 2.30
C GLN A 61 13.01 -12.39 1.75
N PRO A 62 13.81 -11.68 2.55
CA PRO A 62 15.18 -11.39 2.17
C PRO A 62 16.02 -12.68 2.21
N ASP A 63 17.15 -12.69 1.50
CA ASP A 63 18.10 -13.81 1.54
C ASP A 63 18.71 -13.99 2.94
N ASN A 64 18.80 -12.90 3.71
CA ASN A 64 19.23 -12.90 5.10
C ASN A 64 18.48 -11.85 5.93
N GLY A 65 18.18 -12.16 7.19
CA GLY A 65 17.58 -11.23 8.14
C GLY A 65 16.11 -10.90 7.86
N THR A 66 15.73 -9.62 7.99
CA THR A 66 14.35 -9.13 7.81
C THR A 66 14.37 -7.74 7.21
N TYR A 67 13.27 -7.32 6.57
CA TYR A 67 13.10 -5.95 6.07
C TYR A 67 12.75 -4.93 7.18
N SER A 68 12.99 -5.29 8.46
CA SER A 68 12.72 -4.46 9.65
C SER A 68 14.00 -4.14 10.42
N ASP A 69 15.12 -4.05 9.71
CA ASP A 69 16.45 -3.82 10.26
C ASP A 69 16.77 -2.33 10.49
N GLY A 70 15.88 -1.43 10.06
CA GLY A 70 16.08 0.01 10.11
C GLY A 70 16.90 0.59 8.95
N GLN A 71 17.18 -0.22 7.93
CA GLN A 71 17.76 0.22 6.67
C GLN A 71 16.66 0.57 5.67
N GLU A 72 17.08 1.19 4.56
CA GLU A 72 16.19 1.56 3.47
C GLU A 72 15.99 0.37 2.53
N HIS A 73 14.72 0.06 2.26
CA HIS A 73 14.30 -0.98 1.33
C HIS A 73 13.39 -0.41 0.25
N SER A 74 13.56 -0.89 -0.98
CA SER A 74 12.75 -0.52 -2.15
C SER A 74 11.82 -1.66 -2.52
N VAL A 75 10.54 -1.38 -2.70
CA VAL A 75 9.56 -2.34 -3.22
C VAL A 75 8.98 -1.88 -4.55
N ILE A 76 9.01 -2.78 -5.53
CA ILE A 76 8.44 -2.59 -6.86
C ILE A 76 7.36 -3.65 -7.06
N LEU A 77 6.14 -3.19 -7.30
CA LEU A 77 5.02 -4.02 -7.71
C LEU A 77 4.64 -3.63 -9.14
N THR A 78 4.76 -4.57 -10.07
CA THR A 78 4.33 -4.39 -11.46
C THR A 78 3.23 -5.38 -11.80
N ARG A 79 2.30 -4.93 -12.64
CA ARG A 79 1.24 -5.78 -13.20
C ARG A 79 1.40 -5.85 -14.70
N ASN A 80 1.51 -7.06 -15.22
CA ASN A 80 1.40 -7.35 -16.65
C ASN A 80 0.25 -8.34 -16.86
N LYS A 81 -0.89 -7.84 -17.36
CA LYS A 81 -2.12 -8.64 -17.55
C LYS A 81 -2.55 -9.32 -16.24
N ARG A 82 -2.47 -10.66 -16.19
CA ARG A 82 -2.77 -11.48 -15.01
C ARG A 82 -1.54 -11.74 -14.13
N MET A 83 -0.36 -11.29 -14.51
CA MET A 83 0.87 -11.50 -13.74
C MET A 83 1.15 -10.28 -12.88
N ILE A 84 1.37 -10.49 -11.59
CA ILE A 84 1.91 -9.49 -10.68
C ILE A 84 3.32 -9.93 -10.33
N MET A 85 4.31 -9.06 -10.51
CA MET A 85 5.66 -9.27 -10.03
C MET A 85 5.91 -8.32 -8.87
N VAL A 86 6.48 -8.86 -7.80
CA VAL A 86 6.87 -8.13 -6.60
C VAL A 86 8.36 -8.32 -6.41
N GLN A 87 9.11 -7.23 -6.46
CA GLN A 87 10.54 -7.23 -6.20
C GLN A 87 10.82 -6.33 -5.01
N VAL A 88 11.71 -6.79 -4.12
CA VAL A 88 12.22 -6.01 -3.01
C VAL A 88 13.73 -5.94 -3.16
N ASP A 89 14.27 -4.74 -3.15
CA ASP A 89 15.68 -4.44 -3.39
C ASP A 89 16.18 -5.11 -4.70
N GLU A 90 17.36 -5.72 -4.67
CA GLU A 90 17.96 -6.44 -5.80
C GLU A 90 17.65 -7.95 -5.77
N ASN A 91 16.70 -8.38 -4.94
CA ASN A 91 16.37 -9.80 -4.78
C ASN A 91 15.54 -10.34 -5.95
N SER A 92 15.47 -11.67 -6.05
CA SER A 92 14.64 -12.33 -7.06
C SER A 92 13.15 -11.92 -6.94
N PRO A 93 12.48 -11.60 -8.06
CA PRO A 93 11.09 -11.19 -8.04
C PRO A 93 10.16 -12.36 -7.72
N ALA A 94 9.19 -12.12 -6.85
CA ALA A 94 8.12 -13.06 -6.54
C ALA A 94 6.91 -12.83 -7.45
N GLU A 95 6.27 -13.92 -7.88
CA GLU A 95 5.20 -13.87 -8.87
C GLU A 95 3.84 -14.26 -8.28
N ILE A 96 2.80 -13.50 -8.62
CA ILE A 96 1.40 -13.89 -8.42
C ILE A 96 0.71 -13.94 -9.77
N ARG A 97 0.24 -15.12 -10.15
CA ARG A 97 -0.65 -15.30 -11.29
C ARG A 97 -2.10 -15.12 -10.85
N LEU A 98 -2.86 -14.21 -11.44
CA LEU A 98 -4.28 -13.95 -11.17
C LEU A 98 -5.19 -14.88 -12.01
N GLY A 99 -6.50 -14.82 -11.77
CA GLY A 99 -7.49 -15.57 -12.54
C GLY A 99 -7.57 -15.12 -14.02
N PRO A 100 -8.11 -15.95 -14.92
CA PRO A 100 -8.19 -15.62 -16.36
C PRO A 100 -8.95 -14.32 -16.64
N LEU A 101 -10.00 -14.03 -15.88
CA LEU A 101 -10.80 -12.81 -16.05
C LEU A 101 -10.05 -11.53 -15.65
N ALA A 102 -8.94 -11.63 -14.91
CA ALA A 102 -8.10 -10.49 -14.57
C ALA A 102 -7.37 -9.89 -15.77
N GLU A 103 -7.20 -10.62 -16.88
CA GLU A 103 -6.55 -10.09 -18.09
C GLU A 103 -7.46 -9.09 -18.82
N ALA A 104 -8.77 -9.33 -18.82
CA ALA A 104 -9.75 -8.50 -19.52
C ALA A 104 -10.27 -7.31 -18.68
N ARG A 105 -9.92 -7.22 -17.39
CA ARG A 105 -10.46 -6.22 -16.47
C ARG A 105 -9.37 -5.33 -15.86
N PRO A 106 -9.43 -4.00 -16.06
CA PRO A 106 -8.54 -3.08 -15.37
C PRO A 106 -8.84 -3.08 -13.86
N MET A 107 -7.79 -2.96 -13.05
CA MET A 107 -7.94 -2.77 -11.59
C MET A 107 -8.02 -1.28 -11.33
N ASN A 108 -9.24 -0.73 -11.31
CA ASN A 108 -9.48 0.69 -11.12
C ASN A 108 -9.37 1.06 -9.64
N ILE A 109 -8.16 1.34 -9.18
CA ILE A 109 -7.89 1.81 -7.83
C ILE A 109 -8.24 3.30 -7.75
N SER A 110 -9.11 3.66 -6.83
CA SER A 110 -9.57 5.05 -6.65
C SER A 110 -8.94 5.70 -5.44
N HIS A 111 -8.68 4.95 -4.37
CA HIS A 111 -8.10 5.47 -3.14
C HIS A 111 -6.80 4.73 -2.83
N LEU A 112 -5.76 5.47 -2.48
CA LEU A 112 -4.50 4.95 -2.01
C LEU A 112 -4.28 5.38 -0.57
N PHE A 113 -4.00 4.44 0.31
CA PHE A 113 -3.72 4.68 1.72
C PHE A 113 -2.29 4.29 2.04
N ILE A 114 -1.57 5.21 2.67
CA ILE A 114 -0.15 5.08 2.98
C ILE A 114 0.00 5.02 4.49
N GLY A 115 0.69 3.99 4.98
CA GLY A 115 1.02 3.84 6.39
C GLY A 115 -0.09 3.34 7.30
N GLY A 116 -1.28 3.09 6.78
CA GLY A 116 -2.43 2.62 7.56
C GLY A 116 -3.72 2.77 6.79
N ILE A 117 -4.83 2.31 7.37
CA ILE A 117 -6.18 2.48 6.83
C ILE A 117 -7.10 3.02 7.93
N PRO A 118 -8.13 3.81 7.60
CA PRO A 118 -9.10 4.27 8.59
C PRO A 118 -9.87 3.11 9.20
N ALA A 119 -10.25 3.27 10.48
CA ALA A 119 -11.19 2.38 11.14
C ALA A 119 -12.51 2.36 10.35
N GLY A 120 -13.01 1.16 10.03
CA GLY A 120 -14.26 0.97 9.29
C GLY A 120 -14.12 0.80 7.77
N GLU A 121 -12.99 1.16 7.15
CA GLU A 121 -12.67 0.81 5.74
C GLU A 121 -12.06 -0.60 5.64
N GLY A 122 -12.70 -1.58 6.31
CA GLY A 122 -12.23 -2.96 6.34
C GLY A 122 -12.18 -3.59 4.95
N ILE A 123 -11.03 -4.15 4.60
CA ILE A 123 -10.81 -4.83 3.32
C ILE A 123 -11.02 -6.33 3.53
N LEU A 124 -11.96 -6.91 2.80
CA LEU A 124 -12.17 -8.35 2.83
C LEU A 124 -10.90 -9.07 2.34
N GLY A 125 -10.22 -9.74 3.27
CA GLY A 125 -8.98 -10.48 3.00
C GLY A 125 -7.70 -9.85 3.56
N LEU A 126 -7.76 -8.63 4.11
CA LEU A 126 -6.66 -8.04 4.87
C LEU A 126 -7.01 -8.06 6.36
N LYS A 127 -6.32 -8.88 7.15
CA LYS A 127 -6.50 -8.95 8.61
C LYS A 127 -5.65 -7.93 9.38
N MET A 128 -4.66 -7.33 8.72
CA MET A 128 -3.75 -6.37 9.35
C MET A 128 -4.42 -5.00 9.47
N THR A 129 -4.47 -4.47 10.69
CA THR A 129 -4.99 -3.12 10.99
C THR A 129 -3.92 -2.20 11.57
N ASN A 130 -2.70 -2.70 11.78
CA ASN A 130 -1.62 -1.93 12.40
C ASN A 130 -1.08 -0.89 11.42
N SER A 131 -1.01 0.36 11.86
CA SER A 131 -0.29 1.42 11.16
C SER A 131 1.20 1.09 11.04
N PHE A 132 1.81 1.56 9.97
CA PHE A 132 3.26 1.51 9.78
C PHE A 132 3.93 2.58 10.64
N TYR A 133 5.08 2.21 11.21
CA TYR A 133 5.90 3.09 12.02
C TYR A 133 7.29 3.17 11.40
N GLY A 134 7.61 4.31 10.80
CA GLY A 134 8.80 4.46 9.99
C GLY A 134 8.64 5.57 8.96
N CYS A 135 9.49 5.56 7.96
CA CYS A 135 9.39 6.48 6.83
C CYS A 135 9.01 5.72 5.57
N ILE A 136 8.09 6.29 4.78
CA ILE A 136 7.76 5.83 3.44
C ILE A 136 8.05 7.00 2.49
N THR A 137 8.90 6.75 1.51
CA THR A 137 9.41 7.75 0.57
C THR A 137 9.30 7.23 -0.87
N ASN A 138 9.53 8.11 -1.85
CA ASN A 138 9.61 7.76 -3.27
C ASN A 138 8.42 6.92 -3.78
N LEU A 139 7.20 7.28 -3.37
CA LEU A 139 6.00 6.57 -3.80
C LEU A 139 5.63 6.97 -5.23
N ILE A 140 5.67 5.98 -6.12
CA ILE A 140 5.28 6.12 -7.52
C ILE A 140 4.17 5.12 -7.82
N PHE A 141 2.99 5.62 -8.19
CA PHE A 141 1.82 4.81 -8.54
C PHE A 141 1.29 5.22 -9.91
N ASN A 142 1.25 4.29 -10.88
CA ASN A 142 0.75 4.54 -12.24
C ASN A 142 1.35 5.78 -12.94
N MET A 143 2.66 6.02 -12.76
CA MET A 143 3.41 7.18 -13.26
C MET A 143 3.09 8.52 -12.57
N ASP A 144 2.14 8.55 -11.63
CA ASP A 144 1.96 9.66 -10.72
C ASP A 144 2.93 9.53 -9.54
N GLN A 145 3.72 10.58 -9.29
CA GLN A 145 4.62 10.67 -8.15
C GLN A 145 3.92 11.34 -6.97
N VAL A 146 4.03 10.73 -5.80
CA VAL A 146 3.58 11.30 -4.53
C VAL A 146 4.79 11.47 -3.64
N ASN A 147 5.07 12.70 -3.25
CA ASN A 147 6.24 13.02 -2.43
C ASN A 147 5.91 13.07 -0.93
N PHE A 148 6.69 12.25 -0.19
CA PHE A 148 7.03 12.21 1.24
C PHE A 148 5.95 12.17 2.33
N ILE A 149 5.92 11.08 3.11
CA ILE A 149 5.30 11.02 4.45
C ILE A 149 6.20 10.18 5.40
N CYS A 150 6.91 10.82 6.33
CA CYS A 150 7.45 10.10 7.50
C CYS A 150 6.36 10.01 8.57
N ILE A 151 5.95 8.80 8.92
CA ILE A 151 4.91 8.55 9.92
C ILE A 151 5.63 8.29 11.25
N ARG A 152 6.06 9.37 11.89
CA ARG A 152 6.61 9.36 13.25
C ARG A 152 5.46 9.53 14.23
N SER A 153 5.22 8.53 15.07
CA SER A 153 4.19 8.65 16.10
C SER A 153 4.67 9.37 17.36
N HIS A 154 5.96 9.47 17.67
CA HIS A 154 6.46 10.22 18.83
C HIS A 154 7.92 10.62 18.58
N LEU A 155 8.18 11.92 18.40
CA LEU A 155 9.42 12.49 18.92
C LEU A 155 9.22 12.60 20.44
N PRO A 156 10.10 12.07 21.30
CA PRO A 156 10.23 12.61 22.64
C PRO A 156 10.50 14.10 22.47
N TRP A 157 9.74 14.92 23.19
CA TRP A 157 9.73 16.37 23.02
C TRP A 157 11.15 16.95 23.03
N GLY A 158 11.46 17.78 22.03
CA GLY A 158 12.68 18.59 21.98
C GLY A 158 13.63 18.22 20.85
N LEU A 159 13.37 18.76 19.65
CA LEU A 159 14.35 19.38 18.77
C LEU A 159 13.61 19.92 17.54
N GLY A 160 13.60 21.26 17.44
CA GLY A 160 12.76 22.02 16.52
C GLY A 160 13.16 21.89 15.05
N ALA A 161 12.16 22.04 14.20
CA ALA A 161 12.28 22.64 12.88
C ALA A 161 11.06 23.56 12.73
N ALA A 162 11.23 24.83 13.10
CA ALA A 162 10.27 25.87 12.80
C ALA A 162 10.30 26.12 11.30
N ASN A 163 9.16 25.96 10.61
CA ASN A 163 8.89 26.66 9.37
C ASN A 163 7.43 27.14 9.39
N ASN A 164 7.32 28.41 9.03
CA ASN A 164 6.23 29.32 9.31
C ASN A 164 5.09 29.15 8.30
N MET A 165 4.00 28.48 8.65
CA MET A 165 2.66 28.71 8.07
C MET A 165 1.61 28.38 9.13
N GLY A 166 0.81 29.38 9.50
CA GLY A 166 -0.30 29.25 10.42
C GLY A 166 -1.37 28.31 9.88
N GLY A 167 -1.64 27.24 10.63
CA GLY A 167 -2.75 26.33 10.44
C GLY A 167 -3.00 25.59 11.75
N SER A 168 -3.99 26.05 12.51
CA SER A 168 -4.38 25.45 13.78
C SER A 168 -5.32 24.26 13.57
N HIS A 169 -4.82 23.03 13.48
CA HIS A 169 -5.69 21.85 13.60
C HIS A 169 -5.01 20.67 14.31
N SER A 170 -5.79 20.03 15.18
CA SER A 170 -5.49 18.96 16.15
C SER A 170 -4.70 17.75 15.64
N MET A 171 -3.89 17.17 16.54
CA MET A 171 -3.01 15.99 16.42
C MET A 171 -3.58 14.74 15.68
N PRO A 172 -2.71 13.87 15.10
CA PRO A 172 -2.49 13.82 13.65
C PRO A 172 -2.81 12.44 13.03
N HIS A 173 -3.19 12.41 11.76
CA HIS A 173 -3.62 11.18 11.07
C HIS A 173 -2.50 10.12 11.00
N LYS A 174 -2.77 8.89 11.49
CA LYS A 174 -1.86 7.72 11.45
C LYS A 174 -1.58 7.15 10.03
N TYR A 175 -2.13 7.79 8.99
CA TYR A 175 -2.06 7.36 7.61
C TYR A 175 -2.33 8.56 6.70
N THR A 176 -1.95 8.46 5.43
CA THR A 176 -2.33 9.44 4.39
C THR A 176 -3.25 8.79 3.37
N LYS A 177 -4.35 9.46 3.03
CA LYS A 177 -5.30 9.04 1.99
C LYS A 177 -5.12 9.92 0.76
N ILE A 178 -4.97 9.29 -0.41
CA ILE A 178 -4.87 9.95 -1.70
C ILE A 178 -6.01 9.47 -2.57
N GLN A 179 -6.78 10.41 -3.12
CA GLN A 179 -7.81 10.12 -4.11
C GLN A 179 -7.20 10.17 -5.50
N ILE A 180 -7.11 9.02 -6.16
CA ILE A 180 -6.66 8.88 -7.53
C ILE A 180 -7.85 9.25 -8.42
N HIS A 181 -7.73 10.40 -9.09
CA HIS A 181 -8.63 10.73 -10.17
C HIS A 181 -8.13 9.98 -11.40
N ASN A 182 -8.78 8.87 -11.75
CA ASN A 182 -8.59 8.30 -13.07
C ASN A 182 -9.05 9.36 -14.09
N LYS A 183 -8.11 10.13 -14.65
CA LYS A 183 -8.34 10.79 -15.93
C LYS A 183 -8.50 9.66 -16.93
N LEU A 184 -9.76 9.27 -17.15
CA LEU A 184 -10.17 8.70 -18.42
C LEU A 184 -9.86 9.77 -19.48
N LYS A 185 -8.62 9.80 -19.99
CA LYS A 185 -8.44 10.23 -21.37
C LYS A 185 -8.93 9.06 -22.21
N THR A 186 -10.25 9.05 -22.40
CA THR A 186 -10.85 8.55 -23.63
C THR A 186 -10.14 9.22 -24.81
N ASN A 187 -9.76 8.40 -25.78
CA ASN A 187 -9.20 8.80 -27.08
C ASN A 187 -9.91 10.02 -27.67
N ASN A 188 -9.13 10.90 -28.30
CA ASN A 188 -9.45 11.37 -29.65
C ASN A 188 -8.14 11.41 -30.44
#